data_AF-A0AAU4N978-F1
#
_entry.id   AF-A0AAU4N978-F1
#
_cell.length_a   1.000
_cell.length_b   1.000
_cell.length_c   1.000
_cell.angle_alpha   90.00
_cell.angle_beta   90.00
_cell.angle_gamma   90.00
#
_symmetry.space_group_name_H-M   'P 1'
#
loop_
_entity.id
_entity.type
_entity.pdbx_description
1 polymer ?
#
loop_
_entity_poly.entity_id
_entity_poly.type
_entity_poly.pdbx_seq_one_letter_code
_entity_poly.pdbx_strand_id
1 'polypeptide(L)'
;MTDSLPATAAHAVRIVLVADPGVATEIVQELADKLPQLLRQRVRADVDWRVTARTAPLVADEQLDVSSAIDVVRPFLPEGDWEAGVFLTDLPRRAGLRPVSVEVSLEDRIALVSLPALGSWRMRRRARHVVADVIGRLTRERAELAPAPEEAGRLETSETSEDGLQRFIVPGLRGHLRLVAGMVRANRPWRLFATLSRALAGVFATAAFGLVNTSAWTISSGMDVGRLLGACVLSFLALTAWIIIDHELWERPHDSLSRPFSRLYNTVTCVTITLGVLSLYLVLFLVLFGVTLLILNSSVLGKVVGQDATIHDYAVLAWFVSSMGMVGGAFGSGLEDDGTVRNAAYGERQRQRWQKLREEKKEREGQPGET
;
A
#
# COMPACT_ATOMS: atom_id res chain seq x y z
N MET A 1 -20.23 47.50 -40.18
CA MET A 1 -19.06 46.62 -40.20
C MET A 1 -18.49 46.61 -38.79
N THR A 2 -18.88 45.62 -38.00
CA THR A 2 -18.33 45.38 -36.66
C THR A 2 -17.04 44.59 -36.81
N ASP A 3 -15.93 45.25 -36.51
CA ASP A 3 -14.59 44.68 -36.52
C ASP A 3 -14.45 43.76 -35.29
N SER A 4 -14.57 42.46 -35.53
CA SER A 4 -14.33 41.43 -34.51
C SER A 4 -12.83 41.23 -34.37
N LEU A 5 -12.25 41.73 -33.27
CA LEU A 5 -10.90 41.42 -32.85
C LEU A 5 -10.70 39.89 -32.80
N PRO A 6 -9.57 39.35 -33.29
CA PRO A 6 -9.29 37.92 -33.22
C PRO A 6 -9.15 37.52 -31.75
N ALA A 7 -9.91 36.50 -31.34
CA ALA A 7 -9.72 35.85 -30.05
C ALA A 7 -8.27 35.39 -29.94
N THR A 8 -7.52 35.97 -29.00
CA THR A 8 -6.14 35.60 -28.69
C THR A 8 -6.10 34.08 -28.51
N ALA A 9 -5.36 33.37 -29.37
CA ALA A 9 -5.22 31.92 -29.27
C ALA A 9 -4.66 31.60 -27.87
N ALA A 10 -5.47 30.95 -27.02
CA ALA A 10 -5.05 30.57 -25.68
C ALA A 10 -3.75 29.76 -25.78
N HIS A 11 -2.71 30.20 -25.07
CA HIS A 11 -1.44 29.48 -25.02
C HIS A 11 -1.70 28.07 -24.48
N ALA A 12 -1.33 27.04 -25.24
CA ALA A 12 -1.58 25.65 -24.88
C ALA A 12 -0.46 25.14 -23.96
N VAL A 13 -0.80 24.92 -22.69
CA VAL A 13 0.14 24.40 -21.68
C VAL A 13 0.06 22.88 -21.66
N ARG A 14 1.14 22.22 -22.09
CA ARG A 14 1.24 20.76 -22.13
C ARG A 14 1.96 20.22 -20.89
N ILE A 15 1.30 19.29 -20.21
CA ILE A 15 1.78 18.64 -18.99
C ILE A 15 1.84 17.13 -19.21
N VAL A 16 2.98 16.53 -18.92
CA VAL A 16 3.11 15.06 -18.91
C VAL A 16 2.96 14.55 -17.48
N LEU A 17 2.07 13.57 -17.30
CA LEU A 17 2.01 12.77 -16.11
C LEU A 17 2.60 11.40 -16.43
N VAL A 18 3.64 11.03 -15.73
CA VAL A 18 4.28 9.72 -15.86
C VAL A 18 4.03 8.96 -14.57
N ALA A 19 3.78 7.66 -14.66
CA ALA A 19 3.64 6.83 -13.47
C ALA A 19 4.29 5.46 -13.61
N ASP A 20 4.63 4.90 -12.46
CA ASP A 20 4.98 3.50 -12.33
C ASP A 20 3.82 2.58 -12.78
N PRO A 21 4.12 1.39 -13.33
CA PRO A 21 3.11 0.39 -13.64
C PRO A 21 2.25 0.02 -12.41
N GLY A 22 0.96 -0.25 -12.63
CA GLY A 22 0.02 -0.64 -11.57
C GLY A 22 -0.87 0.51 -11.10
N VAL A 23 -1.04 0.66 -9.78
CA VAL A 23 -2.01 1.59 -9.19
C VAL A 23 -1.69 3.06 -9.52
N ALA A 24 -0.41 3.42 -9.62
CA ALA A 24 -0.01 4.78 -9.99
C ALA A 24 -0.43 5.12 -11.43
N THR A 25 -0.29 4.18 -12.37
CA THR A 25 -0.77 4.33 -13.75
C THR A 25 -2.29 4.54 -13.82
N GLU A 26 -3.07 3.73 -13.09
CA GLU A 26 -4.53 3.91 -13.04
C GLU A 26 -4.91 5.32 -12.54
N ILE A 27 -4.16 5.85 -11.57
CA ILE A 27 -4.40 7.19 -11.01
C ILE A 27 -4.05 8.26 -12.04
N VAL A 28 -2.89 8.16 -12.69
CA VAL A 28 -2.45 9.15 -13.69
C VAL A 28 -3.39 9.19 -14.89
N GLN A 29 -3.88 8.04 -15.34
CA GLN A 29 -4.88 7.97 -16.41
C GLN A 29 -6.18 8.69 -16.00
N GLU A 30 -6.71 8.42 -14.81
CA GLU A 30 -7.90 9.11 -14.29
C GLU A 30 -7.66 10.63 -14.09
N LEU A 31 -6.44 11.02 -13.70
CA LEU A 31 -6.06 12.40 -13.49
C LEU A 31 -5.94 13.18 -14.80
N ALA A 32 -5.42 12.57 -15.87
CA ALA A 32 -5.28 13.22 -17.17
C ALA A 32 -6.63 13.75 -17.71
N ASP A 33 -7.71 13.02 -17.47
CA ASP A 33 -9.07 13.43 -17.87
C ASP A 33 -9.61 14.58 -17.01
N LYS A 34 -9.30 14.60 -15.71
CA LYS A 34 -9.94 15.50 -14.73
C LYS A 34 -9.13 16.76 -14.43
N LEU A 35 -7.82 16.73 -14.65
CA LEU A 35 -6.93 17.84 -14.33
C LEU A 35 -7.12 19.08 -15.20
N PRO A 36 -7.35 18.99 -16.53
CA PRO A 36 -7.53 20.19 -17.36
C PRO A 36 -8.58 21.16 -16.80
N GLN A 37 -9.75 20.63 -16.41
CA GLN A 37 -10.81 21.45 -15.81
C GLN A 37 -10.41 22.00 -14.43
N LEU A 38 -9.70 21.21 -13.61
CA LEU A 38 -9.25 21.67 -12.30
C LEU A 38 -8.19 22.78 -12.41
N LEU A 39 -7.27 22.65 -13.37
CA LEU A 39 -6.20 23.63 -13.62
C LEU A 39 -6.76 24.94 -14.18
N ARG A 40 -7.77 24.88 -15.05
CA ARG A 40 -8.53 26.08 -15.48
C ARG A 40 -9.18 26.81 -14.31
N GLN A 41 -9.70 26.07 -13.34
CA GLN A 41 -10.39 26.65 -12.18
C GLN A 41 -9.43 27.21 -11.11
N ARG A 42 -8.26 26.61 -10.93
CA ARG A 42 -7.38 26.88 -9.78
C ARG A 42 -6.04 27.50 -10.11
N VAL A 43 -5.57 27.37 -11.35
CA VAL A 43 -4.24 27.85 -11.75
C VAL A 43 -4.39 29.03 -12.69
N ARG A 44 -4.82 28.80 -13.94
CA ARG A 44 -5.00 29.85 -14.96
C ARG A 44 -6.14 29.48 -15.90
N ALA A 45 -7.13 30.37 -16.02
CA ALA A 45 -8.36 30.14 -16.80
C ALA A 45 -8.20 30.47 -18.29
N ASP A 46 -7.24 31.32 -18.62
CA ASP A 46 -6.87 31.83 -19.95
C ASP A 46 -5.98 30.86 -20.76
N VAL A 47 -5.68 29.70 -20.18
CA VAL A 47 -4.77 28.69 -20.71
C VAL A 47 -5.52 27.44 -21.20
N ASP A 48 -5.11 26.90 -22.35
CA ASP A 48 -5.54 25.58 -22.80
C ASP A 48 -4.66 24.47 -22.21
N TRP A 49 -5.09 23.91 -21.08
CA TRP A 49 -4.38 22.83 -20.39
C TRP A 49 -4.55 21.48 -21.12
N ARG A 50 -3.43 20.90 -21.57
CA ARG A 50 -3.39 19.56 -22.17
C ARG A 50 -2.55 18.63 -21.31
N VAL A 51 -3.21 17.64 -20.71
CA VAL A 51 -2.56 16.69 -19.80
C VAL A 51 -2.50 15.32 -20.47
N THR A 52 -1.30 14.74 -20.54
CA THR A 52 -1.09 13.42 -21.14
C THR A 52 -0.56 12.44 -20.11
N ALA A 53 -1.16 11.25 -20.03
CA ALA A 53 -0.71 10.15 -19.19
C ALA A 53 0.29 9.23 -19.93
N ARG A 54 1.35 8.81 -19.24
CA ARG A 54 2.33 7.81 -19.69
C ARG A 54 2.68 6.86 -18.55
N THR A 55 3.03 5.64 -18.92
CA THR A 55 3.55 4.64 -17.98
C THR A 55 5.01 4.39 -18.31
N ALA A 56 5.88 4.57 -17.32
CA ALA A 56 7.29 4.28 -17.46
C ALA A 56 7.81 3.79 -16.11
N PRO A 57 8.52 2.65 -16.07
CA PRO A 57 9.03 2.14 -14.82
C PRO A 57 10.20 2.99 -14.35
N LEU A 58 10.11 3.51 -13.13
CA LEU A 58 11.28 4.04 -12.44
C LEU A 58 12.16 2.87 -11.99
N VAL A 59 13.40 2.82 -12.48
CA VAL A 59 14.41 1.84 -12.04
C VAL A 59 15.01 2.39 -10.75
N ALA A 60 14.44 1.98 -9.62
CA ALA A 60 14.86 2.48 -8.32
C ALA A 60 16.00 1.65 -7.76
N ASP A 61 17.15 2.30 -7.55
CA ASP A 61 18.02 1.96 -6.43
C ASP A 61 17.41 2.51 -5.11
N GLU A 62 17.93 2.15 -3.94
CA GLU A 62 17.33 2.32 -2.61
C GLU A 62 16.82 3.74 -2.25
N GLN A 63 17.20 4.78 -3.00
CA GLN A 63 16.88 6.18 -2.76
C GLN A 63 16.27 6.84 -3.99
N LEU A 64 14.99 6.58 -4.23
CA LEU A 64 14.23 7.22 -5.30
C LEU A 64 14.25 8.74 -5.14
N ASP A 65 14.88 9.52 -6.01
CA ASP A 65 14.88 10.98 -5.94
C ASP A 65 14.29 11.63 -7.19
N VAL A 66 14.13 12.96 -7.17
CA VAL A 66 13.62 13.69 -8.33
C VAL A 66 14.56 13.60 -9.53
N SER A 67 15.87 13.43 -9.32
CA SER A 67 16.86 13.20 -10.39
C SER A 67 16.51 11.95 -11.20
N SER A 68 16.19 10.86 -10.50
CA SER A 68 15.73 9.62 -11.11
C SER A 68 14.44 9.83 -11.92
N ALA A 69 13.52 10.66 -11.40
CA ALA A 69 12.29 11.00 -12.12
C ALA A 69 12.56 11.86 -13.37
N ILE A 70 13.55 12.76 -13.33
CA ILE A 70 13.95 13.57 -14.48
C ILE A 70 14.38 12.67 -15.64
N ASP A 71 15.24 11.70 -15.40
CA ASP A 71 15.74 10.79 -16.43
C ASP A 71 14.61 9.98 -17.11
N VAL A 72 13.57 9.62 -16.35
CA VAL A 72 12.43 8.87 -16.87
C VAL A 72 11.40 9.75 -17.56
N VAL A 73 11.21 10.99 -17.10
CA VAL A 73 10.22 11.91 -17.66
C VAL A 73 10.75 12.61 -18.92
N ARG A 74 12.05 12.94 -18.96
CA ARG A 74 12.70 13.68 -20.05
C ARG A 74 12.47 13.10 -21.45
N PRO A 75 12.51 11.77 -21.68
CA PRO A 75 12.20 11.19 -23.00
C PRO A 75 10.76 11.46 -23.49
N PHE A 76 9.83 11.78 -22.60
CA PHE A 76 8.44 12.12 -22.93
C PHE A 76 8.23 13.63 -23.15
N LEU A 77 9.29 14.43 -23.03
CA LEU A 77 9.30 15.88 -23.23
C LEU A 77 10.06 16.21 -24.52
N PRO A 78 9.48 16.09 -25.74
CA PRO A 78 10.09 16.63 -26.96
C PRO A 78 10.41 18.12 -26.80
N GLU A 79 11.53 18.53 -27.41
CA GLU A 79 12.08 19.88 -27.29
C GLU A 79 11.03 20.96 -27.62
N GLY A 80 10.88 21.95 -26.73
CA GLY A 80 10.08 23.16 -26.93
C GLY A 80 8.58 23.03 -26.71
N ASP A 81 8.04 21.84 -26.46
CA ASP A 81 6.59 21.63 -26.43
C ASP A 81 5.97 21.50 -25.02
N TRP A 82 6.75 21.22 -23.99
CA TRP A 82 6.23 20.87 -22.67
C TRP A 82 6.65 21.85 -21.60
N GLU A 83 5.73 22.14 -20.69
CA GLU A 83 5.95 23.14 -19.65
C GLU A 83 6.26 22.53 -18.28
N ALA A 84 5.80 21.32 -18.03
CA ALA A 84 6.12 20.60 -16.80
C ALA A 84 5.87 19.09 -16.91
N GLY A 85 6.60 18.33 -16.11
CA GLY A 85 6.40 16.89 -15.92
C GLY A 85 6.13 16.52 -14.47
N VAL A 86 5.21 15.58 -14.24
CA VAL A 86 4.96 15.04 -12.89
C VAL A 86 5.04 13.53 -12.92
N PHE A 87 5.96 12.97 -12.17
CA PHE A 87 6.10 11.54 -11.95
C PHE A 87 5.34 11.11 -10.69
N LEU A 88 4.43 10.14 -10.80
CA LEU A 88 3.72 9.55 -9.68
C LEU A 88 4.25 8.14 -9.41
N THR A 89 4.74 7.93 -8.19
CA THR A 89 5.30 6.65 -7.78
C THR A 89 4.48 5.99 -6.67
N ASP A 90 4.38 4.66 -6.72
CA ASP A 90 3.90 3.83 -5.60
C ASP A 90 5.02 3.46 -4.62
N LEU A 91 6.26 3.91 -4.89
CA LEU A 91 7.38 3.80 -3.97
C LEU A 91 7.37 4.92 -2.92
N PRO A 92 7.81 4.62 -1.69
CA PRO A 92 7.91 5.61 -0.64
C PRO A 92 9.13 6.53 -0.84
N ARG A 93 8.92 7.86 -0.90
CA ARG A 93 10.00 8.86 -0.88
C ARG A 93 10.26 9.34 0.55
N ARG A 94 11.53 9.51 0.92
CA ARG A 94 11.96 10.01 2.23
C ARG A 94 13.21 10.89 2.10
N ALA A 95 13.35 11.83 3.02
CA ALA A 95 14.60 12.54 3.28
C ALA A 95 15.10 12.13 4.68
N GLY A 96 16.04 11.18 4.73
CA GLY A 96 16.37 10.45 5.95
C GLY A 96 15.16 9.66 6.47
N LEU A 97 14.71 9.92 7.71
CA LEU A 97 13.52 9.30 8.30
C LEU A 97 12.22 10.03 7.95
N ARG A 98 12.29 11.22 7.35
CA ARG A 98 11.12 12.09 7.16
C ARG A 98 10.39 11.71 5.87
N PRO A 99 9.08 11.38 5.93
CA PRO A 99 8.27 11.12 4.75
C PRO A 99 8.18 12.35 3.85
N VAL A 100 8.52 12.18 2.56
CA VAL A 100 8.41 13.23 1.55
C VAL A 100 7.27 12.86 0.62
N SER A 101 6.28 13.73 0.53
CA SER A 101 5.11 13.55 -0.33
C SER A 101 5.36 13.99 -1.75
N VAL A 102 6.12 15.07 -1.92
CA VAL A 102 6.48 15.65 -3.20
C VAL A 102 7.90 16.18 -3.14
N GLU A 103 8.64 16.01 -4.22
CA GLU A 103 9.89 16.71 -4.48
C GLU A 103 9.81 17.39 -5.84
N VAL A 104 10.33 18.61 -5.96
CA VAL A 104 10.19 19.46 -7.14
C VAL A 104 11.55 20.01 -7.55
N SER A 105 11.93 19.79 -8.81
CA SER A 105 12.98 20.52 -9.51
C SER A 105 12.31 21.63 -10.32
N LEU A 106 12.51 22.89 -9.91
CA LEU A 106 12.02 24.05 -10.66
C LEU A 106 12.85 24.32 -11.92
N GLU A 107 14.11 23.89 -11.91
CA GLU A 107 15.03 24.03 -13.04
C GLU A 107 14.59 23.14 -14.21
N ASP A 108 14.37 21.84 -13.95
CA ASP A 108 13.89 20.89 -14.95
C ASP A 108 12.37 20.97 -15.17
N ARG A 109 11.66 21.75 -14.35
CA ARG A 109 10.19 21.79 -14.26
C ARG A 109 9.56 20.41 -14.08
N ILE A 110 10.18 19.57 -13.26
CA ILE A 110 9.75 18.20 -12.99
C ILE A 110 9.47 18.02 -11.51
N ALA A 111 8.44 17.25 -11.19
CA ALA A 111 8.12 16.87 -9.82
C ALA A 111 7.93 15.36 -9.67
N LEU A 112 8.34 14.84 -8.51
CA LEU A 112 8.13 13.47 -8.08
C LEU A 112 7.11 13.45 -6.93
N VAL A 113 6.02 12.70 -7.08
CA VAL A 113 4.95 12.55 -6.09
C VAL A 113 4.91 11.12 -5.58
N SER A 114 5.14 10.93 -4.28
CA SER A 114 5.06 9.62 -3.62
C SER A 114 3.64 9.35 -3.10
N LEU A 115 2.92 8.43 -3.75
CA LEU A 115 1.57 8.06 -3.36
C LEU A 115 1.48 7.50 -1.93
N PRO A 116 2.40 6.63 -1.45
CA PRO A 116 2.36 6.14 -0.07
C PRO A 116 2.39 7.26 0.97
N ALA A 117 3.12 8.34 0.71
CA ALA A 117 3.22 9.48 1.62
C ALA A 117 1.91 10.31 1.69
N LEU A 118 1.01 10.17 0.71
CA LEU A 118 -0.33 10.77 0.76
C LEU A 118 -1.29 10.02 1.71
N GLY A 119 -0.91 8.80 2.12
CA GLY A 119 -1.64 7.92 3.01
C GLY A 119 -2.80 7.15 2.35
N SER A 120 -3.48 6.32 3.14
CA SER A 120 -4.49 5.36 2.64
C SER A 120 -5.89 5.94 2.45
N TRP A 121 -6.28 6.97 3.21
CA TRP A 121 -7.62 7.55 3.17
C TRP A 121 -7.76 8.62 2.07
N ARG A 122 -8.74 8.46 1.17
CA ARG A 122 -9.02 9.37 0.04
C ARG A 122 -7.79 9.70 -0.82
N MET A 123 -6.86 8.75 -0.95
CA MET A 123 -5.58 8.92 -1.68
C MET A 123 -5.77 9.51 -3.09
N ARG A 124 -6.73 9.00 -3.88
CA ARG A 124 -7.02 9.53 -5.23
C ARG A 124 -7.40 11.02 -5.23
N ARG A 125 -8.24 11.44 -4.27
CA ARG A 125 -8.62 12.85 -4.12
C ARG A 125 -7.43 13.71 -3.70
N ARG A 126 -6.57 13.22 -2.80
CA ARG A 126 -5.35 13.93 -2.38
C ARG A 126 -4.35 14.05 -3.51
N ALA A 127 -4.09 12.97 -4.25
CA ALA A 127 -3.20 12.97 -5.41
C ALA A 127 -3.65 14.03 -6.42
N ARG A 128 -4.95 14.11 -6.72
CA ARG A 128 -5.50 15.16 -7.60
C ARG A 128 -5.20 16.58 -7.12
N HIS A 129 -5.35 16.86 -5.83
CA HIS A 129 -5.06 18.18 -5.26
C HIS A 129 -3.57 18.49 -5.33
N VAL A 130 -2.75 17.55 -4.85
CA VAL A 130 -1.29 17.68 -4.83
C VAL A 130 -0.72 17.89 -6.24
N VAL A 131 -1.16 17.11 -7.23
CA VAL A 131 -0.68 17.25 -8.61
C VAL A 131 -1.09 18.60 -9.19
N ALA A 132 -2.31 19.08 -8.94
CA ALA A 132 -2.73 20.40 -9.40
C ALA A 132 -1.91 21.53 -8.77
N ASP A 133 -1.64 21.45 -7.46
CA ASP A 133 -0.83 22.44 -6.74
C ASP A 133 0.62 22.46 -7.25
N VAL A 134 1.18 21.28 -7.54
CA VAL A 134 2.52 21.12 -8.09
C VAL A 134 2.62 21.69 -9.50
N ILE A 135 1.67 21.38 -10.38
CA ILE A 135 1.61 21.95 -11.73
C ILE A 135 1.52 23.48 -11.66
N GLY A 136 0.68 24.02 -10.76
CA GLY A 136 0.59 25.46 -10.56
C GLY A 136 1.91 26.12 -10.15
N ARG A 137 2.77 25.41 -9.40
CA ARG A 137 4.12 25.87 -9.04
C ARG A 137 5.10 25.77 -10.21
N LEU A 138 5.10 24.65 -10.92
CA LEU A 138 6.00 24.38 -12.04
C LEU A 138 5.77 25.32 -13.24
N THR A 139 4.53 25.77 -13.41
CA THR A 139 4.11 26.65 -14.51
C THR A 139 4.07 28.13 -14.13
N ARG A 140 4.45 28.50 -12.90
CA ARG A 140 4.47 29.91 -12.48
C ARG A 140 5.74 30.59 -12.99
N GLU A 141 5.63 31.83 -13.47
CA GLU A 141 6.80 32.60 -13.85
C GLU A 141 7.65 32.96 -12.62
N ARG A 142 8.98 32.94 -12.79
CA ARG A 142 9.97 33.11 -11.70
C ARG A 142 9.81 34.45 -10.94
N ALA A 143 9.17 35.45 -11.55
CA ALA A 143 8.88 36.75 -10.97
C ALA A 143 7.68 36.76 -9.99
N GLU A 144 6.81 35.76 -10.01
CA GLU A 144 5.59 35.69 -9.19
C GLU A 144 5.73 34.80 -7.94
N LEU A 145 6.94 34.38 -7.59
CA LEU A 145 7.27 33.53 -6.44
C LEU A 145 7.11 34.24 -5.07
N ALA A 146 6.18 35.19 -4.95
CA ALA A 146 5.72 35.66 -3.66
C ALA A 146 4.95 34.53 -2.93
N PRO A 147 5.08 34.40 -1.60
CA PRO A 147 4.40 33.35 -0.86
C PRO A 147 2.88 33.55 -0.96
N ALA A 148 2.18 32.65 -1.65
CA ALA A 148 0.71 32.71 -1.70
C ALA A 148 0.11 32.54 -0.29
N PRO A 149 -1.11 33.02 -0.01
CA PRO A 149 -1.74 32.89 1.31
C PRO A 149 -2.00 31.43 1.69
N GLU A 150 -1.91 31.13 2.98
CA GLU A 150 -2.26 29.85 3.58
C GLU A 150 -3.77 29.60 3.51
N GLU A 151 -4.22 28.91 2.45
CA GLU A 151 -5.55 28.31 2.44
C GLU A 151 -5.47 26.77 2.40
N ALA A 152 -6.38 26.17 3.17
CA ALA A 152 -6.32 24.81 3.68
C ALA A 152 -6.18 23.72 2.61
N GLY A 153 -5.13 22.88 2.76
CA GLY A 153 -4.82 21.74 1.90
C GLY A 153 -3.38 21.71 1.36
N ARG A 154 -2.66 22.82 1.58
CA ARG A 154 -1.31 23.10 1.08
C ARG A 154 -0.28 22.10 1.60
N LEU A 155 0.58 21.64 0.70
CA LEU A 155 1.78 20.86 0.96
C LEU A 155 2.47 21.34 2.26
N GLU A 156 2.45 20.51 3.29
CA GLU A 156 2.39 20.98 4.70
C GLU A 156 3.72 21.54 5.26
N THR A 157 4.85 21.47 4.54
CA THR A 157 6.10 22.22 4.82
C THR A 157 7.03 22.10 3.61
N SER A 158 7.53 23.21 3.02
CA SER A 158 8.55 23.17 1.97
C SER A 158 9.95 23.41 2.55
N GLU A 159 10.84 22.43 2.43
CA GLU A 159 12.27 22.59 2.68
C GLU A 159 12.99 22.65 1.33
N THR A 160 13.90 23.62 1.15
CA THR A 160 14.79 23.64 -0.02
C THR A 160 16.04 22.84 0.34
N SER A 161 16.34 21.79 -0.43
CA SER A 161 17.59 21.03 -0.31
C SER A 161 18.79 21.91 -0.66
N GLU A 162 19.99 21.52 -0.23
CA GLU A 162 21.24 22.19 -0.64
C GLU A 162 21.40 22.22 -2.18
N ASP A 163 20.83 21.21 -2.87
CA ASP A 163 20.79 21.10 -4.34
C ASP A 163 19.68 21.94 -5.01
N GLY A 164 19.01 22.84 -4.29
CA GLY A 164 17.95 23.70 -4.85
C GLY A 164 16.57 23.04 -5.04
N LEU A 165 16.41 21.78 -4.63
CA LEU A 165 15.16 21.02 -4.75
C LEU A 165 14.15 21.39 -3.66
N GLN A 166 12.88 21.61 -4.02
CA GLN A 166 11.81 21.83 -3.02
C GLN A 166 11.18 20.51 -2.59
N ARG A 167 11.32 20.16 -1.30
CA ARG A 167 10.76 18.95 -0.69
C ARG A 167 9.57 19.28 0.19
N PHE A 168 8.49 18.53 0.03
CA PHE A 168 7.28 18.69 0.83
C PHE A 168 7.12 17.54 1.82
N ILE A 169 7.36 17.88 3.09
CA ILE A 169 7.39 16.93 4.21
C ILE A 169 6.11 17.08 5.02
N VAL A 170 5.54 15.95 5.45
CA VAL A 170 4.49 15.95 6.47
C VAL A 170 5.15 15.71 7.83
N PRO A 171 5.27 16.72 8.70
CA PRO A 171 6.03 16.58 9.94
C PRO A 171 5.35 15.66 10.97
N GLY A 172 6.19 15.09 11.84
CA GLY A 172 5.77 14.39 13.06
C GLY A 172 5.17 12.98 12.86
N LEU A 173 4.50 12.51 13.92
CA LEU A 173 3.88 11.17 13.98
C LEU A 173 2.81 10.97 12.90
N ARG A 174 2.11 12.04 12.51
CA ARG A 174 1.06 12.01 11.47
C ARG A 174 1.63 11.63 10.10
N GLY A 175 2.78 12.16 9.72
CA GLY A 175 3.45 11.82 8.46
C GLY A 175 3.87 10.35 8.43
N HIS A 176 4.46 9.86 9.53
CA HIS A 176 4.88 8.47 9.65
C HIS A 176 3.69 7.49 9.62
N LEU A 177 2.62 7.76 10.37
CA LEU A 177 1.41 6.94 10.34
C LEU A 177 0.75 6.94 8.97
N ARG A 178 0.69 8.09 8.29
CA ARG A 178 0.18 8.18 6.90
C ARG A 178 1.02 7.33 5.96
N LEU A 179 2.35 7.43 6.04
CA LEU A 179 3.26 6.67 5.21
C LEU A 179 3.11 5.16 5.42
N VAL A 180 3.12 4.71 6.68
CA VAL A 180 2.90 3.30 7.04
C VAL A 180 1.55 2.83 6.51
N ALA A 181 0.48 3.57 6.76
CA ALA A 181 -0.85 3.19 6.28
C ALA A 181 -0.93 3.14 4.74
N GLY A 182 -0.24 4.05 4.04
CA GLY A 182 -0.11 4.05 2.59
C GLY A 182 0.61 2.81 2.08
N MET A 183 1.75 2.46 2.68
CA MET A 183 2.50 1.24 2.34
C MET A 183 1.70 -0.04 2.63
N VAL A 184 1.09 -0.15 3.81
CA VAL A 184 0.26 -1.31 4.18
C VAL A 184 -0.88 -1.50 3.20
N ARG A 185 -1.52 -0.41 2.75
CA ARG A 185 -2.58 -0.47 1.72
C ARG A 185 -2.04 -0.94 0.38
N ALA A 186 -0.84 -0.51 -0.02
CA ALA A 186 -0.20 -0.94 -1.26
C ALA A 186 -0.01 -2.46 -1.30
N ASN A 187 0.25 -3.07 -0.13
CA ASN A 187 0.39 -4.53 0.03
C ASN A 187 -0.95 -5.30 0.01
N ARG A 188 -2.12 -4.63 -0.04
CA ARG A 188 -3.47 -5.23 -0.10
C ARG A 188 -3.64 -6.45 0.84
N PRO A 189 -3.59 -6.27 2.17
CA PRO A 189 -3.49 -7.37 3.15
C PRO A 189 -4.61 -8.42 3.06
N TRP A 190 -5.81 -8.03 2.66
CA TRP A 190 -6.94 -8.96 2.48
C TRP A 190 -6.76 -9.93 1.31
N ARG A 191 -5.86 -9.64 0.35
CA ARG A 191 -5.55 -10.58 -0.73
C ARG A 191 -4.54 -11.64 -0.34
N LEU A 192 -3.87 -11.48 0.81
CA LEU A 192 -2.79 -12.37 1.23
C LEU A 192 -3.23 -13.83 1.21
N PHE A 193 -4.34 -14.16 1.88
CA PHE A 193 -4.81 -15.54 1.96
C PHE A 193 -5.61 -16.01 0.75
N ALA A 194 -6.15 -15.11 -0.07
CA ALA A 194 -6.87 -15.48 -1.29
C ALA A 194 -5.95 -16.21 -2.29
N THR A 195 -4.64 -16.01 -2.20
CA THR A 195 -3.62 -16.67 -3.03
C THR A 195 -2.96 -17.87 -2.36
N LEU A 196 -3.21 -18.14 -1.07
CA LEU A 196 -2.57 -19.21 -0.29
C LEU A 196 -3.47 -20.42 -0.18
N SER A 197 -3.63 -21.14 -1.30
CA SER A 197 -4.51 -22.29 -1.41
C SER A 197 -4.23 -23.38 -0.36
N ARG A 198 -2.94 -23.64 -0.04
CA ARG A 198 -2.54 -24.71 0.90
C ARG A 198 -2.77 -24.30 2.36
N ALA A 199 -2.49 -23.04 2.68
CA ALA A 199 -2.81 -22.48 3.98
C ALA A 199 -4.33 -22.51 4.24
N LEU A 200 -5.15 -22.07 3.27
CA LEU A 200 -6.61 -22.13 3.37
C LEU A 200 -7.11 -23.57 3.53
N ALA A 201 -6.55 -24.52 2.77
CA ALA A 201 -6.90 -25.93 2.92
C ALA A 201 -6.64 -26.44 4.35
N GLY A 202 -5.50 -26.09 4.95
CA GLY A 202 -5.19 -26.40 6.34
C GLY A 202 -6.19 -25.78 7.33
N VAL A 203 -6.53 -24.50 7.14
CA VAL A 203 -7.55 -23.81 7.96
C VAL A 203 -8.88 -24.53 7.91
N PHE A 204 -9.40 -24.80 6.70
CA PHE A 204 -10.69 -25.41 6.52
C PHE A 204 -10.72 -26.87 7.00
N ALA A 205 -9.65 -27.63 6.78
CA ALA A 205 -9.56 -29.01 7.27
C ALA A 205 -9.63 -29.06 8.80
N THR A 206 -8.83 -28.23 9.49
CA THR A 206 -8.85 -28.17 10.95
C THR A 206 -10.17 -27.63 11.50
N ALA A 207 -10.76 -26.63 10.84
CA ALA A 207 -12.08 -26.11 11.23
C ALA A 207 -13.19 -27.16 11.05
N ALA A 208 -13.22 -27.86 9.92
CA ALA A 208 -14.19 -28.93 9.65
C ALA A 208 -14.07 -30.06 10.67
N PHE A 209 -12.84 -30.47 11.00
CA PHE A 209 -12.59 -31.45 12.06
C PHE A 209 -13.11 -30.97 13.41
N GLY A 210 -12.87 -29.70 13.76
CA GLY A 210 -13.41 -29.11 15.00
C GLY A 210 -14.92 -29.08 15.04
N LEU A 211 -15.57 -28.80 13.91
CA LEU A 211 -17.02 -28.71 13.88
C LEU A 211 -17.72 -30.08 13.98
N VAL A 212 -17.12 -31.14 13.46
CA VAL A 212 -17.72 -32.50 13.52
C VAL A 212 -17.41 -33.20 14.85
N ASN A 213 -16.39 -32.76 15.58
CA ASN A 213 -15.95 -33.40 16.81
C ASN A 213 -16.71 -32.86 18.05
N THR A 214 -17.49 -33.72 18.70
CA THR A 214 -18.25 -33.37 19.91
C THR A 214 -17.36 -32.92 21.08
N SER A 215 -16.10 -33.36 21.14
CA SER A 215 -15.14 -32.86 22.15
C SER A 215 -14.91 -31.36 22.01
N ALA A 216 -14.87 -30.85 20.78
CA ALA A 216 -14.72 -29.41 20.55
C ALA A 216 -15.94 -28.64 21.05
N TRP A 217 -17.14 -29.21 20.91
CA TRP A 217 -18.38 -28.60 21.39
C TRP A 217 -18.37 -28.51 22.92
N THR A 218 -18.05 -29.61 23.59
CA THR A 218 -17.95 -29.68 25.06
C THR A 218 -16.88 -28.75 25.62
N ILE A 219 -15.72 -28.65 24.96
CA ILE A 219 -14.66 -27.72 25.38
C ILE A 219 -15.14 -26.28 25.21
N SER A 220 -15.77 -25.96 24.07
CA SER A 220 -16.23 -24.60 23.77
C SER A 220 -17.30 -24.11 24.75
N SER A 221 -18.24 -24.97 25.16
CA SER A 221 -19.31 -24.60 26.09
C SER A 221 -18.81 -24.28 27.50
N GLY A 222 -17.63 -24.78 27.87
CA GLY A 222 -16.97 -24.47 29.14
C GLY A 222 -16.05 -23.25 29.11
N MET A 223 -15.92 -22.56 27.97
CA MET A 223 -15.06 -21.38 27.84
C MET A 223 -15.82 -20.09 28.14
N ASP A 224 -15.27 -19.29 29.03
CA ASP A 224 -15.67 -17.91 29.19
C ASP A 224 -15.07 -17.01 28.09
N VAL A 225 -15.58 -15.79 27.98
CA VAL A 225 -15.15 -14.80 26.98
C VAL A 225 -13.65 -14.51 27.08
N GLY A 226 -13.06 -14.52 28.29
CA GLY A 226 -11.64 -14.29 28.49
C GLY A 226 -10.77 -15.39 27.86
N ARG A 227 -11.15 -16.65 28.06
CA ARG A 227 -10.47 -17.80 27.41
C ARG A 227 -10.61 -17.79 25.90
N LEU A 228 -11.78 -17.42 25.36
CA LEU A 228 -12.00 -17.28 23.92
C LEU A 228 -11.14 -16.16 23.31
N LEU A 229 -11.08 -15.00 23.99
CA LEU A 229 -10.20 -13.91 23.60
C LEU A 229 -8.73 -14.32 23.66
N GLY A 230 -8.32 -15.04 24.70
CA GLY A 230 -6.97 -15.58 24.83
C GLY A 230 -6.61 -16.53 23.68
N ALA A 231 -7.49 -17.47 23.35
CA ALA A 231 -7.31 -18.39 22.23
C ALA A 231 -7.24 -17.65 20.88
N CYS A 232 -8.07 -16.63 20.69
CA CYS A 232 -8.06 -15.77 19.52
C CYS A 232 -6.72 -15.06 19.34
N VAL A 233 -6.27 -14.34 20.38
CA VAL A 233 -4.98 -13.64 20.38
C VAL A 233 -3.83 -14.61 20.16
N LEU A 234 -3.82 -15.75 20.84
CA LEU A 234 -2.79 -16.77 20.67
C LEU A 234 -2.75 -17.30 19.23
N SER A 235 -3.91 -17.55 18.63
CA SER A 235 -4.01 -18.03 17.25
C SER A 235 -3.49 -16.99 16.23
N PHE A 236 -3.75 -15.70 16.47
CA PHE A 236 -3.22 -14.60 15.67
C PHE A 236 -1.70 -14.51 15.76
N LEU A 237 -1.16 -14.54 16.98
CA LEU A 237 0.28 -14.47 17.21
C LEU A 237 0.97 -15.69 16.60
N ALA A 238 0.42 -16.88 16.77
CA ALA A 238 0.97 -18.12 16.22
C ALA A 238 1.03 -18.07 14.69
N LEU A 239 -0.07 -17.76 14.00
CA LEU A 239 -0.07 -17.71 12.53
C LEU A 239 0.79 -16.56 11.98
N THR A 240 0.75 -15.40 12.63
CA THR A 240 1.58 -14.25 12.23
C THR A 240 3.06 -14.56 12.39
N ALA A 241 3.47 -15.12 13.53
CA ALA A 241 4.84 -15.53 13.78
C ALA A 241 5.28 -16.63 12.80
N TRP A 242 4.41 -17.61 12.54
CA TRP A 242 4.68 -18.68 11.57
C TRP A 242 4.99 -18.09 10.19
N ILE A 243 4.10 -17.27 9.63
CA ILE A 243 4.29 -16.67 8.29
C ILE A 243 5.58 -15.84 8.22
N ILE A 244 5.88 -15.07 9.27
CA ILE A 244 7.07 -14.21 9.30
C ILE A 244 8.37 -15.02 9.35
N ILE A 245 8.42 -16.05 10.20
CA ILE A 245 9.62 -16.87 10.42
C ILE A 245 9.84 -17.79 9.23
N ASP A 246 8.81 -18.51 8.82
CA ASP A 246 8.87 -19.59 7.84
C ASP A 246 9.21 -19.08 6.43
N HIS A 247 8.66 -17.92 6.05
CA HIS A 247 8.86 -17.35 4.70
C HIS A 247 9.97 -16.28 4.65
N GLU A 248 10.76 -16.17 5.74
CA GLU A 248 11.86 -15.24 5.93
C GLU A 248 11.51 -13.78 5.55
N LEU A 249 10.31 -13.32 5.93
CA LEU A 249 9.81 -11.99 5.57
C LEU A 249 10.50 -10.86 6.36
N TRP A 250 11.41 -11.21 7.26
CA TRP A 250 12.11 -10.26 8.13
C TRP A 250 13.38 -9.72 7.45
N GLU A 251 13.38 -8.43 7.10
CA GLU A 251 14.53 -7.77 6.49
C GLU A 251 15.59 -7.50 7.56
N ARG A 252 16.81 -8.02 7.33
CA ARG A 252 17.97 -7.81 8.21
C ARG A 252 18.80 -6.63 7.69
N PRO A 253 19.10 -5.62 8.53
CA PRO A 253 19.86 -4.45 8.10
C PRO A 253 21.29 -4.85 7.70
N HIS A 254 21.70 -4.50 6.48
CA HIS A 254 23.07 -4.69 6.01
C HIS A 254 24.04 -3.63 6.54
N ASP A 255 23.54 -2.49 7.04
CA ASP A 255 24.38 -1.35 7.40
C ASP A 255 23.80 -0.48 8.53
N SER A 256 24.64 0.34 9.18
CA SER A 256 24.20 1.17 10.32
C SER A 256 23.15 2.23 9.95
N LEU A 257 23.26 2.79 8.73
CA LEU A 257 22.31 3.74 8.14
C LEU A 257 21.01 3.07 7.67
N SER A 258 21.00 1.75 7.43
CA SER A 258 19.80 1.00 7.00
C SER A 258 18.97 0.42 8.15
N ARG A 259 19.44 0.52 9.41
CA ARG A 259 18.71 0.03 10.60
C ARG A 259 17.35 0.68 10.80
N PRO A 260 17.18 2.02 10.76
CA PRO A 260 15.86 2.63 10.89
C PRO A 260 14.94 2.29 9.71
N PHE A 261 15.49 2.13 8.51
CA PHE A 261 14.72 1.75 7.31
C PHE A 261 14.18 0.32 7.44
N SER A 262 15.03 -0.62 7.84
CA SER A 262 14.64 -2.02 8.08
C SER A 262 13.54 -2.13 9.13
N ARG A 263 13.61 -1.34 10.22
CA ARG A 263 12.55 -1.31 11.25
C ARG A 263 11.21 -0.87 10.68
N LEU A 264 11.17 0.14 9.82
CA LEU A 264 9.94 0.62 9.23
C LEU A 264 9.35 -0.39 8.24
N TYR A 265 10.18 -1.00 7.38
CA TYR A 265 9.72 -2.07 6.49
C TYR A 265 9.20 -3.27 7.28
N ASN A 266 9.92 -3.73 8.30
CA ASN A 266 9.46 -4.82 9.17
C ASN A 266 8.16 -4.46 9.91
N THR A 267 8.01 -3.20 10.34
CA THR A 267 6.75 -2.71 10.94
C THR A 267 5.59 -2.79 9.95
N VAL A 268 5.80 -2.32 8.71
CA VAL A 268 4.79 -2.39 7.64
C VAL A 268 4.43 -3.83 7.31
N THR A 269 5.42 -4.71 7.18
CA THR A 269 5.21 -6.16 6.93
C THR A 269 4.41 -6.79 8.06
N CYS A 270 4.80 -6.56 9.31
CA CYS A 270 4.09 -7.08 10.49
C CYS A 270 2.64 -6.60 10.54
N VAL A 271 2.41 -5.30 10.36
CA VAL A 271 1.05 -4.73 10.33
C VAL A 271 0.23 -5.29 9.17
N THR A 272 0.83 -5.44 7.99
CA THR A 272 0.16 -5.99 6.80
C THR A 272 -0.26 -7.43 7.04
N ILE A 273 0.65 -8.29 7.50
CA ILE A 273 0.37 -9.71 7.78
C ILE A 273 -0.70 -9.82 8.86
N THR A 274 -0.58 -9.06 9.96
CA THR A 274 -1.56 -9.06 11.05
C THR A 274 -2.96 -8.68 10.55
N LEU A 275 -3.07 -7.63 9.70
CA LEU A 275 -4.35 -7.24 9.11
C LEU A 275 -4.90 -8.30 8.15
N GLY A 276 -4.04 -8.98 7.40
CA GLY A 276 -4.42 -10.11 6.54
C GLY A 276 -4.97 -11.28 7.36
N VAL A 277 -4.27 -11.64 8.44
CA VAL A 277 -4.63 -12.70 9.39
C VAL A 277 -5.96 -12.38 10.08
N LEU A 278 -6.15 -11.14 10.52
CA LEU A 278 -7.41 -10.67 11.12
C LEU A 278 -8.57 -10.73 10.12
N SER A 279 -8.32 -10.34 8.86
CA SER A 279 -9.33 -10.41 7.80
C SER A 279 -9.74 -11.85 7.51
N LEU A 280 -8.76 -12.77 7.41
CA LEU A 280 -9.02 -14.21 7.25
C LEU A 280 -9.87 -14.74 8.40
N TYR A 281 -9.50 -14.43 9.63
CA TYR A 281 -10.22 -14.91 10.81
C TYR A 281 -11.66 -14.42 10.87
N LEU A 282 -11.89 -13.13 10.56
CA LEU A 282 -13.24 -12.57 10.53
C LEU A 282 -14.10 -13.30 9.50
N VAL A 283 -13.59 -13.51 8.28
CA VAL A 283 -14.30 -14.26 7.24
C VAL A 283 -14.54 -15.71 7.68
N LEU A 284 -13.53 -16.38 8.22
CA LEU A 284 -13.65 -17.76 8.71
C LEU A 284 -14.69 -17.88 9.82
N PHE A 285 -14.69 -16.97 10.79
CA PHE A 285 -15.66 -16.92 11.87
C PHE A 285 -17.08 -16.73 11.34
N LEU A 286 -17.30 -15.78 10.42
CA LEU A 286 -18.62 -15.54 9.84
C LEU A 286 -19.12 -16.75 9.04
N VAL A 287 -18.23 -17.39 8.28
CA VAL A 287 -18.56 -18.63 7.55
C VAL A 287 -18.90 -19.75 8.51
N LEU A 288 -18.06 -20.03 9.51
CA LEU A 288 -18.29 -21.10 10.47
C LEU A 288 -19.52 -20.85 11.34
N PHE A 289 -19.80 -19.61 11.72
CA PHE A 289 -21.02 -19.24 12.42
C PHE A 289 -22.26 -19.48 11.56
N GLY A 290 -22.23 -19.14 10.27
CA GLY A 290 -23.31 -19.48 9.34
C GLY A 290 -23.48 -21.00 9.18
N VAL A 291 -22.37 -21.74 9.11
CA VAL A 291 -22.38 -23.21 9.00
C VAL A 291 -22.92 -23.86 10.29
N THR A 292 -22.53 -23.37 11.47
CA THR A 292 -23.04 -23.90 12.74
C THR A 292 -24.55 -23.69 12.84
N LEU A 293 -25.07 -22.52 12.46
CA LEU A 293 -26.51 -22.26 12.41
C LEU A 293 -27.26 -23.13 11.40
N LEU A 294 -26.64 -23.44 10.26
CA LEU A 294 -27.28 -24.23 9.19
C LEU A 294 -27.27 -25.73 9.49
N ILE A 295 -26.17 -26.26 10.04
CA ILE A 295 -25.95 -27.70 10.22
C ILE A 295 -26.41 -28.19 11.60
N LEU A 296 -26.18 -27.42 12.67
CA LEU A 296 -26.38 -27.90 14.04
C LEU A 296 -27.81 -27.60 14.52
N ASN A 297 -28.60 -28.65 14.69
CA ASN A 297 -29.91 -28.56 15.31
C ASN A 297 -29.77 -28.15 16.79
N SER A 298 -30.60 -27.21 17.25
CA SER A 298 -30.60 -26.69 18.63
C SER A 298 -30.80 -27.79 19.67
N SER A 299 -31.57 -28.84 19.35
CA SER A 299 -31.77 -29.99 20.23
C SER A 299 -30.52 -30.87 20.40
N VAL A 300 -29.64 -30.91 19.40
CA VAL A 300 -28.41 -31.70 19.45
C VAL A 300 -27.33 -30.93 20.21
N LEU A 301 -27.16 -29.65 19.89
CA LEU A 301 -26.23 -28.78 20.60
C LEU A 301 -26.65 -28.63 22.07
N GLY A 302 -27.94 -28.45 22.34
CA GLY A 302 -28.46 -28.29 23.70
C GLY A 302 -28.24 -29.52 24.59
N LYS A 303 -28.22 -30.73 24.03
CA LYS A 303 -27.85 -31.95 24.78
C LYS A 303 -26.41 -31.94 25.25
N VAL A 304 -25.50 -31.33 24.48
CA VAL A 304 -24.08 -31.22 24.84
C VAL A 304 -23.84 -30.08 25.82
N VAL A 305 -24.52 -28.95 25.62
CA VAL A 305 -24.40 -27.77 26.50
C VAL A 305 -25.16 -27.97 27.83
N GLY A 306 -26.16 -28.87 27.86
CA GLY A 306 -26.97 -29.17 29.04
C GLY A 306 -28.14 -28.20 29.27
N GLN A 307 -28.42 -27.32 28.31
CA GLN A 307 -29.52 -26.34 28.31
C GLN A 307 -29.99 -26.09 26.86
N ASP A 308 -31.12 -25.39 26.68
CA ASP A 308 -31.58 -25.02 25.35
C ASP A 308 -30.55 -24.14 24.64
N ALA A 309 -30.11 -24.59 23.45
CA ALA A 309 -29.06 -23.91 22.72
C ALA A 309 -29.50 -22.50 22.27
N THR A 310 -28.72 -21.50 22.65
CA THR A 310 -28.91 -20.10 22.29
C THR A 310 -27.99 -19.71 21.15
N ILE A 311 -28.27 -18.60 20.45
CA ILE A 311 -27.41 -18.05 19.38
C ILE A 311 -25.97 -17.81 19.88
N HIS A 312 -25.81 -17.49 21.17
CA HIS A 312 -24.51 -17.32 21.81
C HIS A 312 -23.68 -18.62 21.77
N ASP A 313 -24.28 -19.78 22.00
CA ASP A 313 -23.57 -21.06 22.01
C ASP A 313 -23.02 -21.41 20.62
N TYR A 314 -23.77 -21.10 19.56
CA TYR A 314 -23.29 -21.22 18.18
C TYR A 314 -22.12 -20.27 17.88
N ALA A 315 -22.16 -19.05 18.42
CA ALA A 315 -21.10 -18.06 18.26
C ALA A 315 -19.83 -18.47 19.02
N VAL A 316 -19.97 -18.99 20.25
CA VAL A 316 -18.85 -19.50 21.05
C VAL A 316 -18.19 -20.68 20.36
N LEU A 317 -18.98 -21.63 19.84
CA LEU A 317 -18.46 -22.77 19.08
C LEU A 317 -17.72 -22.30 17.82
N ALA A 318 -18.33 -21.41 17.03
CA ALA A 318 -17.71 -20.86 15.83
C ALA A 318 -16.39 -20.15 16.15
N TRP A 319 -16.37 -19.33 17.21
CA TRP A 319 -15.17 -18.62 17.68
C TRP A 319 -14.07 -19.62 18.03
N PHE A 320 -14.37 -20.61 18.87
CA PHE A 320 -13.41 -21.62 19.28
C PHE A 320 -12.83 -22.39 18.08
N VAL A 321 -13.68 -22.86 17.18
CA VAL A 321 -13.28 -23.60 15.98
C VAL A 321 -12.49 -22.71 15.00
N SER A 322 -12.81 -21.43 14.87
CA SER A 322 -12.00 -20.47 14.09
C SER A 322 -10.59 -20.36 14.65
N SER A 323 -10.43 -20.19 15.96
CA SER A 323 -9.10 -20.13 16.61
C SER A 323 -8.30 -21.40 16.40
N MET A 324 -8.94 -22.57 16.44
CA MET A 324 -8.29 -23.85 16.12
C MET A 324 -7.91 -23.95 14.64
N GLY A 325 -8.80 -23.52 13.74
CA GLY A 325 -8.57 -23.49 12.29
C GLY A 325 -7.33 -22.69 11.90
N MET A 326 -7.10 -21.54 12.53
CA MET A 326 -5.89 -20.72 12.26
C MET A 326 -4.59 -21.48 12.53
N VAL A 327 -4.55 -22.34 13.54
CA VAL A 327 -3.39 -23.19 13.83
C VAL A 327 -3.16 -24.19 12.71
N GLY A 328 -4.23 -24.79 12.16
CA GLY A 328 -4.16 -25.61 10.95
C GLY A 328 -3.65 -24.87 9.73
N GLY A 329 -4.03 -23.59 9.60
CA GLY A 329 -3.53 -22.70 8.55
C GLY A 329 -2.04 -22.46 8.59
N ALA A 330 -1.44 -22.39 9.78
CA ALA A 330 0.01 -22.25 9.93
C ALA A 330 0.73 -23.45 9.31
N PHE A 331 0.32 -24.67 9.67
CA PHE A 331 0.86 -25.89 9.07
C PHE A 331 0.65 -25.96 7.56
N GLY A 332 -0.54 -25.56 7.07
CA GLY A 332 -0.81 -25.52 5.64
C GLY A 332 0.02 -24.47 4.90
N SER A 333 0.37 -23.37 5.56
CA SER A 333 1.17 -22.28 4.97
C SER A 333 2.63 -22.65 4.79
N GLY A 334 3.20 -23.52 5.64
CA GLY A 334 4.57 -24.01 5.43
C GLY A 334 4.73 -24.99 4.26
N LEU A 335 3.62 -25.36 3.62
CA LEU A 335 3.64 -26.06 2.34
C LEU A 335 3.55 -25.09 1.16
N GLU A 336 3.37 -23.79 1.37
CA GLU A 336 3.32 -22.81 0.29
C GLU A 336 4.73 -22.50 -0.24
N ASP A 337 4.83 -22.12 -1.51
CA ASP A 337 6.09 -21.61 -2.06
C ASP A 337 6.39 -20.21 -1.51
N ASP A 338 7.65 -19.97 -1.14
CA ASP A 338 8.15 -18.67 -0.66
C ASP A 338 7.81 -17.52 -1.60
N GLY A 339 7.88 -17.76 -2.91
CA GLY A 339 7.52 -16.80 -3.93
C GLY A 339 6.05 -16.42 -3.85
N THR A 340 5.15 -17.38 -3.63
CA THR A 340 3.71 -17.12 -3.49
C THR A 340 3.41 -16.27 -2.26
N VAL A 341 3.96 -16.60 -1.09
CA VAL A 341 3.73 -15.84 0.15
C VAL A 341 4.31 -14.43 0.06
N ARG A 342 5.54 -14.29 -0.44
CA ARG A 342 6.16 -12.96 -0.65
C ARG A 342 5.38 -12.14 -1.66
N ASN A 343 4.89 -12.77 -2.73
CA ASN A 343 4.09 -12.08 -3.73
C ASN A 343 2.77 -11.56 -3.15
N ALA A 344 2.19 -12.32 -2.22
CA ALA A 344 0.96 -11.96 -1.53
C ALA A 344 1.17 -10.89 -0.44
N ALA A 345 2.35 -10.87 0.21
CA ALA A 345 2.68 -9.97 1.32
C ALA A 345 3.26 -8.62 0.87
N TYR A 346 3.93 -8.56 -0.28
CA TYR A 346 4.61 -7.36 -0.78
C TYR A 346 3.89 -6.75 -1.97
N GLY A 347 3.93 -5.41 -2.07
CA GLY A 347 3.52 -4.69 -3.27
C GLY A 347 4.39 -5.01 -4.50
N GLU A 348 3.89 -4.69 -5.70
CA GLU A 348 4.53 -5.03 -6.99
C GLU A 348 6.00 -4.61 -7.07
N ARG A 349 6.32 -3.40 -6.65
CA ARG A 349 7.70 -2.90 -6.71
C ARG A 349 8.65 -3.54 -5.71
N GLN A 350 8.15 -3.85 -4.51
CA GLN A 350 8.96 -4.57 -3.52
C GLN A 350 9.24 -6.00 -4.00
N ARG A 351 8.30 -6.64 -4.74
CA ARG A 351 8.57 -7.93 -5.42
C ARG A 351 9.69 -7.81 -6.46
N GLN A 352 9.65 -6.80 -7.32
CA GLN A 352 10.66 -6.58 -8.37
C GLN A 352 12.07 -6.36 -7.78
N ARG A 353 12.21 -5.61 -6.69
CA ARG A 353 13.49 -5.43 -5.99
C ARG A 353 14.06 -6.76 -5.50
N TRP A 354 13.23 -7.58 -4.86
CA TRP A 354 13.65 -8.89 -4.37
C TRP A 354 14.05 -9.86 -5.49
N GLN A 355 13.36 -9.81 -6.63
CA GLN A 355 13.73 -10.60 -7.81
C GLN A 355 15.13 -10.21 -8.31
N LYS A 356 15.41 -8.91 -8.44
CA LYS A 356 16.74 -8.42 -8.81
C LYS A 356 17.83 -8.82 -7.83
N LEU A 357 17.61 -8.60 -6.53
CA LEU A 357 18.57 -9.01 -5.48
C LEU A 357 18.85 -10.52 -5.52
N ARG A 358 17.84 -11.34 -5.87
CA ARG A 358 17.98 -12.79 -6.02
C ARG A 358 18.75 -13.15 -7.29
N GLU A 359 18.54 -12.45 -8.39
CA GLU A 359 19.30 -12.59 -9.63
C GLU A 359 20.77 -12.22 -9.39
N GLU A 360 21.05 -11.07 -8.78
CA GLU A 360 22.41 -10.64 -8.41
C GLU A 360 23.08 -11.62 -7.46
N LYS A 361 22.36 -12.16 -6.46
CA LYS A 361 22.90 -13.18 -5.55
C LYS A 361 23.22 -14.48 -6.30
N LYS A 362 22.35 -14.92 -7.21
CA LYS A 362 22.60 -16.10 -8.06
C LYS A 362 23.77 -15.87 -9.01
N GLU A 363 23.95 -14.67 -9.54
CA GLU A 363 25.10 -14.32 -10.37
C GLU A 363 26.40 -14.35 -9.57
N ARG A 364 26.39 -13.83 -8.33
CA ARG A 364 27.53 -13.89 -7.41
C ARG A 364 27.86 -15.31 -6.95
N GLU A 365 26.85 -16.14 -6.70
CA GLU A 365 27.04 -17.54 -6.30
C GLU A 365 27.34 -18.46 -7.50
N GLY A 366 26.94 -18.05 -8.71
CA GLY A 366 27.16 -18.75 -9.98
C GLY A 366 28.45 -18.39 -10.69
N GLN A 367 29.21 -17.39 -10.21
CA GLN A 367 30.61 -17.18 -10.58
C GLN A 367 31.46 -18.08 -9.68
N PRO A 368 31.93 -19.26 -10.15
CA PRO A 368 32.98 -19.97 -9.43
C PRO A 368 34.17 -19.01 -9.32
N GLY A 369 34.63 -18.76 -8.09
CA GLY A 369 35.70 -17.82 -7.85
C GLY A 369 36.90 -18.10 -8.75
N GLU A 370 37.27 -17.13 -9.59
CA GLU A 370 38.61 -17.07 -10.14
C GLU A 370 39.56 -16.79 -8.96
N THR A 371 40.04 -17.87 -8.34
CA THR A 371 41.25 -17.87 -7.51
C THR A 371 42.44 -18.32 -8.33
#